data_AF-A0A484KJ58-F1
#
_entry.id   AF-A0A484KJ58-F1
#
_cell.length_a   1.000
_cell.length_b   1.000
_cell.length_c   1.000
_cell.angle_alpha   90.00
_cell.angle_beta   90.00
_cell.angle_gamma   90.00
#
_symmetry.space_group_name_H-M   'P 1'
#
loop_
_entity.id
_entity.type
_entity.pdbx_description
1 polymer ?
#
loop_
_entity_poly.entity_id
_entity_poly.type
_entity_poly.pdbx_seq_one_letter_code
_entity_poly.pdbx_strand_id
1 'polypeptide(L)'
;MDSDIGHGSWERLTKHKNTGSNFRLDAVSLVNGEVYSIFSACPKLESLMLKYCRLPSKLYIGGPEHEWKSLTITSCIGVKKLELCAGNLTSLEIISSQKLEEISLSHVPKLRHFLLD
;
A
#
# COMPACT_ATOMS: atom_id res chain seq x y z
N MET A 1 6.90 26.98 11.11
CA MET A 1 5.52 26.74 10.63
C MET A 1 5.49 25.30 10.18
N ASP A 2 5.35 24.43 11.18
CA ASP A 2 5.25 22.99 11.03
C ASP A 2 3.93 22.68 10.32
N SER A 3 4.01 22.31 9.06
CA SER A 3 2.87 21.75 8.34
C SER A 3 2.71 20.31 8.81
N ASP A 4 1.94 20.17 9.89
CA ASP A 4 1.31 18.94 10.34
C ASP A 4 0.37 18.43 9.23
N ILE A 5 0.94 17.78 8.21
CA ILE A 5 0.16 17.07 7.20
C ILE A 5 -0.25 15.72 7.80
N GLY A 6 -1.30 15.79 8.62
CA GLY A 6 -2.42 14.86 8.51
C GLY A 6 -2.22 13.46 9.08
N HIS A 7 -2.02 13.35 10.38
CA HIS A 7 -2.26 12.10 11.12
C HIS A 7 -3.74 11.60 11.01
N GLY A 8 -4.66 12.41 10.44
CA GLY A 8 -6.10 12.08 10.29
C GLY A 8 -6.75 12.38 8.92
N SER A 9 -5.97 12.73 7.88
CA SER A 9 -6.60 13.09 6.58
C SER A 9 -7.04 11.87 5.76
N TRP A 10 -6.41 10.72 5.95
CA TRP A 10 -6.78 9.47 5.26
C TRP A 10 -7.97 8.77 5.93
N GLU A 11 -8.23 9.00 7.22
CA GLU A 11 -9.39 8.45 7.95
C GLU A 11 -10.73 8.93 7.36
N ARG A 12 -10.76 10.15 6.81
CA ARG A 12 -11.94 10.72 6.14
C ARG A 12 -12.15 10.15 4.73
N LEU A 13 -11.15 9.46 4.18
CA LEU A 13 -11.15 8.91 2.82
C LEU A 13 -11.57 7.43 2.80
N THR A 14 -11.71 6.79 3.96
CA THR A 14 -12.18 5.41 4.09
C THR A 14 -13.71 5.36 4.00
N LYS A 15 -14.26 5.57 2.81
CA LYS A 15 -15.71 5.47 2.56
C LYS A 15 -16.28 4.05 2.71
N HIS A 16 -15.43 3.02 2.87
CA HIS A 16 -15.87 1.62 2.91
C HIS A 16 -15.19 0.81 4.03
N LYS A 17 -16.02 0.29 4.94
CA LYS A 17 -15.84 -0.89 5.81
C LYS A 17 -14.39 -1.23 6.23
N ASN A 18 -13.83 -0.42 7.12
CA ASN A 18 -12.64 -0.81 7.91
C ASN A 18 -13.06 -1.77 9.03
N THR A 19 -13.09 -3.07 8.75
CA THR A 19 -12.92 -4.07 9.81
C THR A 19 -11.43 -4.07 10.12
N GLY A 20 -11.01 -3.86 11.38
CA GLY A 20 -9.67 -3.40 11.81
C GLY A 20 -8.38 -4.09 11.32
N SER A 21 -8.48 -5.03 10.38
CA SER A 21 -7.38 -5.72 9.69
C SER A 21 -7.31 -5.41 8.19
N ASN A 22 -8.35 -4.86 7.57
CA ASN A 22 -8.42 -4.64 6.12
C ASN A 22 -8.73 -3.17 5.81
N PHE A 23 -7.85 -2.50 5.06
CA PHE A 23 -8.06 -1.15 4.56
C PHE A 23 -8.27 -1.15 3.06
N ARG A 24 -9.26 -0.36 2.63
CA ARG A 24 -9.48 -0.07 1.23
C ARG A 24 -9.53 1.44 1.00
N LEU A 25 -8.72 1.90 0.05
CA LEU A 25 -8.73 3.28 -0.43
C LEU A 25 -9.11 3.28 -1.91
N ASP A 26 -10.00 4.19 -2.25
CA ASP A 26 -10.60 4.28 -3.59
C ASP A 26 -10.56 5.75 -4.06
N ALA A 27 -9.96 5.99 -5.23
CA ALA A 27 -9.84 7.31 -5.85
C ALA A 27 -9.14 8.38 -4.96
N VAL A 28 -8.09 7.98 -4.23
CA VAL A 28 -7.33 8.87 -3.32
C VAL A 28 -5.96 9.22 -3.89
N SER A 29 -5.48 10.43 -3.63
CA SER A 29 -4.08 10.82 -3.88
C SER A 29 -3.21 10.56 -2.64
N LEU A 30 -2.18 9.73 -2.79
CA LEU A 30 -1.28 9.27 -1.71
C LEU A 30 0.21 9.54 -2.07
N VAL A 31 0.47 10.67 -2.75
CA VAL A 31 1.77 11.00 -3.34
C VAL A 31 2.80 11.59 -2.36
N ASN A 32 2.39 11.92 -1.13
CA ASN A 32 3.22 12.59 -0.11
C ASN A 32 3.59 11.66 1.07
N GLY A 33 3.71 10.35 0.83
CA GLY A 33 4.11 9.38 1.87
C GLY A 33 2.96 8.91 2.77
N GLU A 34 1.71 9.19 2.39
CA GLU A 34 0.53 8.77 3.15
C GLU A 34 0.44 7.24 3.25
N VAL A 35 0.93 6.50 2.26
CA VAL A 35 0.96 5.01 2.31
C VAL A 35 1.78 4.52 3.51
N TYR A 36 2.96 5.10 3.76
CA TYR A 36 3.77 4.76 4.92
C TYR A 36 3.04 5.12 6.22
N SER A 37 2.40 6.29 6.25
CA SER A 37 1.64 6.76 7.40
C SER A 37 0.51 5.79 7.78
N ILE A 38 -0.17 5.21 6.79
CA ILE A 38 -1.22 4.20 7.02
C ILE A 38 -0.66 2.95 7.69
N PHE A 39 0.47 2.44 7.22
CA PHE A 39 1.11 1.30 7.88
C PHE A 39 1.51 1.64 9.31
N SER A 40 2.08 2.82 9.56
CA SER A 40 2.48 3.25 10.91
C SER A 40 1.30 3.44 11.87
N ALA A 41 0.16 3.97 11.39
CA ALA A 41 -1.00 4.27 12.21
C ALA A 41 -1.90 3.05 12.45
N CYS A 42 -1.82 2.03 11.58
CA CYS A 42 -2.63 0.82 11.64
C CYS A 42 -1.75 -0.42 11.86
N PRO A 43 -1.22 -0.65 13.07
CA PRO A 43 -0.30 -1.76 13.34
C PRO A 43 -0.92 -3.15 13.14
N LYS A 44 -2.25 -3.26 13.26
CA LYS A 44 -3.02 -4.50 13.04
C LYS A 44 -3.44 -4.71 11.57
N LEU A 45 -2.97 -3.86 10.66
CA LEU A 45 -3.36 -3.95 9.26
C LEU A 45 -2.77 -5.20 8.61
N GLU A 46 -3.65 -6.10 8.19
CA GLU A 46 -3.31 -7.33 7.48
C GLU A 46 -3.43 -7.15 5.96
N SER A 47 -4.37 -6.34 5.48
CA SER A 47 -4.62 -6.18 4.05
C SER A 47 -4.78 -4.71 3.65
N LEU A 48 -4.13 -4.31 2.57
CA LEU A 48 -4.30 -3.00 1.94
C LEU A 48 -4.71 -3.14 0.49
N MET A 49 -5.84 -2.57 0.13
CA MET A 49 -6.33 -2.44 -1.23
C MET A 49 -6.34 -0.98 -1.66
N LEU A 50 -5.62 -0.67 -2.75
CA LEU A 50 -5.55 0.65 -3.38
C LEU A 50 -6.22 0.55 -4.74
N LYS A 51 -7.30 1.31 -4.96
CA LYS A 51 -8.04 1.31 -6.22
C LYS A 51 -8.16 2.71 -6.78
N TYR A 52 -7.83 2.90 -8.06
CA TYR A 52 -7.90 4.20 -8.74
C TYR A 52 -7.14 5.33 -8.02
N CYS A 53 -6.14 4.98 -7.19
CA CYS A 53 -5.37 5.94 -6.43
C CYS A 53 -4.27 6.57 -7.28
N ARG A 54 -3.91 7.82 -6.96
CA ARG A 54 -2.67 8.43 -7.44
C ARG A 54 -1.58 8.14 -6.42
N LEU A 55 -0.57 7.41 -6.84
CA LEU A 55 0.52 6.93 -6.00
C LEU A 55 1.84 7.62 -6.42
N PRO A 56 2.86 7.64 -5.54
CA PRO A 56 4.17 8.16 -5.90
C PRO A 56 4.84 7.29 -6.98
N SER A 57 5.82 7.85 -7.69
CA SER A 57 6.56 7.12 -8.74
C SER A 57 7.36 5.94 -8.22
N LYS A 58 7.89 6.09 -7.00
CA LYS A 58 8.53 5.04 -6.23
C LYS A 58 7.69 4.78 -4.98
N LEU A 59 7.22 3.55 -4.84
CA LEU A 59 6.49 3.10 -3.68
C LEU A 59 7.37 2.15 -2.86
N TYR A 60 7.63 2.51 -1.62
CA TYR A 60 8.30 1.64 -0.65
C TYR A 60 7.27 1.19 0.39
N ILE A 61 7.16 -0.12 0.59
CA ILE A 61 6.33 -0.72 1.62
C ILE A 61 7.20 -1.69 2.39
N GLY A 62 7.51 -1.35 3.64
CA GLY A 62 8.26 -2.24 4.51
C GLY A 62 8.32 -1.76 5.96
N GLY A 63 8.61 -2.70 6.86
CA GLY A 63 8.73 -2.45 8.28
C GLY A 63 8.87 -3.76 9.07
N PRO A 64 9.73 -3.80 10.10
CA PRO A 64 10.16 -5.06 10.75
C PRO A 64 9.09 -5.81 11.55
N GLU A 65 7.91 -5.23 11.81
CA GLU A 65 6.94 -5.81 12.76
C GLU A 65 5.46 -5.84 12.28
N HIS A 66 5.19 -5.62 11.00
CA HIS A 66 3.79 -5.58 10.54
C HIS A 66 3.22 -6.98 10.25
N GLU A 67 2.00 -7.22 10.75
CA GLU A 67 1.14 -8.40 10.46
C GLU A 67 0.58 -8.39 9.03
N TRP A 68 1.17 -7.60 8.14
CA TRP A 68 0.67 -7.34 6.82
C TRP A 68 0.85 -8.55 5.91
N LYS A 69 -0.27 -9.04 5.37
CA LYS A 69 -0.41 -10.29 4.62
C LYS A 69 -0.74 -10.08 3.16
N SER A 70 -1.39 -8.97 2.77
CA SER A 70 -1.77 -8.75 1.38
C SER A 70 -1.75 -7.30 0.89
N LEU A 71 -1.20 -7.11 -0.33
CA LEU A 71 -1.28 -5.89 -1.11
C LEU A 71 -2.10 -6.11 -2.37
N THR A 72 -3.05 -5.22 -2.63
CA THR A 72 -3.67 -5.13 -3.96
C THR A 72 -3.59 -3.70 -4.46
N ILE A 73 -2.96 -3.48 -5.61
CA ILE A 73 -2.93 -2.21 -6.33
C ILE A 73 -3.68 -2.40 -7.65
N THR A 74 -4.82 -1.71 -7.81
CA THR A 74 -5.68 -1.86 -8.99
C THR A 74 -5.95 -0.53 -9.65
N SER A 75 -5.68 -0.41 -10.95
CA SER A 75 -5.93 0.76 -11.77
C SER A 75 -5.39 2.07 -11.15
N CYS A 76 -4.31 1.98 -10.39
CA CYS A 76 -3.65 3.14 -9.80
C CYS A 76 -2.68 3.76 -10.80
N ILE A 77 -2.45 5.06 -10.69
CA ILE A 77 -1.51 5.79 -11.56
C ILE A 77 -0.30 6.26 -10.77
N GLY A 78 0.84 6.36 -11.44
CA GLY A 78 2.06 6.95 -10.91
C GLY A 78 3.14 5.93 -10.57
N VAL A 79 2.81 4.77 -9.99
CA VAL A 79 3.81 3.77 -9.57
C VAL A 79 4.58 3.23 -10.77
N LYS A 80 5.89 3.46 -10.77
CA LYS A 80 6.85 2.90 -11.72
C LYS A 80 7.79 1.89 -11.05
N LYS A 81 8.10 2.13 -9.78
CA LYS A 81 8.99 1.29 -8.99
C LYS A 81 8.30 0.87 -7.70
N LEU A 82 8.36 -0.42 -7.39
CA LEU A 82 7.85 -0.98 -6.16
C LEU A 82 8.97 -1.70 -5.40
N GLU A 83 9.22 -1.25 -4.17
CA GLU A 83 10.14 -1.90 -3.24
C GLU A 83 9.33 -2.44 -2.05
N LEU A 84 9.42 -3.74 -1.81
CA LEU A 84 8.71 -4.44 -0.75
C LEU A 84 9.69 -5.11 0.21
N CYS A 85 9.47 -4.87 1.51
CA CYS A 85 10.18 -5.52 2.61
C CYS A 85 9.18 -5.97 3.68
N ALA A 86 8.61 -7.17 3.53
CA ALA A 86 7.48 -7.61 4.35
C ALA A 86 7.52 -9.11 4.66
N GLY A 87 7.99 -9.46 5.85
CA GLY A 87 8.19 -10.85 6.30
C GLY A 87 6.92 -11.70 6.33
N ASN A 88 5.76 -11.05 6.50
CA ASN A 88 4.45 -11.71 6.62
C ASN A 88 3.61 -11.67 5.34
N LEU A 89 4.10 -11.02 4.27
CA LEU A 89 3.35 -10.89 3.03
C LEU A 89 3.12 -12.25 2.38
N THR A 90 1.86 -12.59 2.14
CA THR A 90 1.43 -13.83 1.49
C THR A 90 0.87 -13.63 0.10
N SER A 91 0.29 -12.46 -0.18
CA SER A 91 -0.30 -12.11 -1.47
C SER A 91 0.11 -10.71 -1.93
N LEU A 92 0.49 -10.60 -3.21
CA LEU A 92 0.78 -9.36 -3.89
C LEU A 92 0.11 -9.36 -5.26
N GLU A 93 -0.79 -8.40 -5.46
CA GLU A 93 -1.50 -8.23 -6.72
C GLU A 93 -1.33 -6.80 -7.22
N ILE A 94 -0.85 -6.66 -8.45
CA ILE A 94 -0.70 -5.37 -9.14
C ILE A 94 -1.37 -5.52 -10.50
N ILE A 95 -2.51 -4.85 -10.66
CA ILE A 95 -3.32 -4.87 -11.88
C ILE A 95 -3.39 -3.41 -12.34
N SER A 96 -2.53 -3.02 -13.26
CA SER A 96 -2.36 -1.62 -13.63
C SER A 96 -2.27 -1.44 -15.13
N SER A 97 -2.95 -0.42 -15.65
CA SER A 97 -2.78 -0.03 -17.05
C SER A 97 -1.41 0.61 -17.31
N GLN A 98 -0.65 0.95 -16.26
CA GLN A 98 0.71 1.48 -16.37
C GLN A 98 1.73 0.39 -16.11
N LYS A 99 2.68 0.23 -17.03
CA LYS A 99 3.77 -0.72 -16.89
C LYS A 99 4.62 -0.39 -15.66
N LEU A 100 4.75 -1.37 -14.75
CA LEU A 100 5.73 -1.32 -13.68
C LEU A 100 7.13 -1.52 -14.28
N GLU A 101 8.03 -0.56 -14.04
CA GLU A 101 9.39 -0.57 -14.58
C GLU A 101 10.30 -1.46 -13.73
N GLU A 102 10.11 -1.46 -12.40
CA GLU A 102 10.97 -2.16 -11.46
C GLU A 102 10.18 -2.70 -10.27
N ILE A 103 10.46 -3.94 -9.89
CA ILE A 103 9.96 -4.56 -8.66
C ILE A 103 11.11 -5.19 -7.90
N SER A 104 11.28 -4.81 -6.64
CA SER A 104 12.27 -5.36 -5.73
C SER A 104 11.55 -5.96 -4.52
N LEU A 105 11.65 -7.28 -4.39
CA LEU A 105 11.07 -8.04 -3.29
C LEU A 105 12.19 -8.48 -2.36
N SER A 106 12.24 -7.87 -1.17
CA SER A 106 13.21 -8.19 -0.13
C SER A 106 12.50 -8.80 1.07
N HIS A 107 13.08 -9.82 1.70
CA HIS A 107 12.53 -10.42 2.93
C HIS A 107 11.01 -10.72 2.89
N VAL A 108 10.53 -11.33 1.80
CA VAL A 108 9.13 -11.80 1.64
C VAL A 108 9.02 -13.35 1.63
N PRO A 109 9.55 -14.06 2.64
CA PRO A 109 9.67 -15.53 2.61
C PRO A 109 8.32 -16.27 2.59
N LYS A 110 7.21 -15.60 2.93
CA LYS A 110 5.86 -16.18 2.99
C LYS A 110 5.02 -15.91 1.75
N LEU A 111 5.57 -15.24 0.73
CA LEU A 111 4.83 -14.89 -0.48
C LEU A 111 4.45 -16.16 -1.24
N ARG A 112 3.15 -16.36 -1.46
CA ARG A 112 2.60 -17.53 -2.16
C ARG A 112 1.81 -17.14 -3.40
N HIS A 113 1.25 -15.95 -3.41
CA HIS A 113 0.43 -15.44 -4.50
C HIS A 113 1.03 -14.15 -5.01
N PHE A 114 1.37 -14.15 -6.29
CA PHE A 114 1.96 -13.01 -6.97
C PHE A 114 1.30 -12.86 -8.35
N LEU A 115 0.67 -11.71 -8.57
CA LEU A 115 0.04 -11.34 -9.84
C LEU A 115 0.53 -9.97 -10.26
N LEU A 116 0.99 -9.88 -11.50
CA LEU A 116 1.36 -8.63 -12.17
C LEU A 116 0.73 -8.65 -13.56
N ASP A 117 -0.24 -7.75 -13.78
CA ASP A 117 -0.99 -7.57 -15.04
C ASP A 117 -0.90 -6.11 -15.51
#